data_AF-A0A6L2Q7P6-F1
#
_entry.id   AF-A0A6L2Q7P6-F1
#
_cell.length_a   1.000
_cell.length_b   1.000
_cell.length_c   1.000
_cell.angle_alpha   90.00
_cell.angle_beta   90.00
_cell.angle_gamma   90.00
#
_symmetry.space_group_name_H-M   'P 1'
#
loop_
_entity.id
_entity.type
_entity.pdbx_description
1 polymer ?
#
loop_
_entity_poly.entity_id
_entity_poly.type
_entity_poly.pdbx_seq_one_letter_code
_entity_poly.pdbx_strand_id
1 'polypeptide(L)'
;MPIEQAGFRKELGTRDKIANVRWIMERTRESNKLMSLCFIDYPIVFDSVEHLETWNSKRSRGIPEQFIALIRDLYTSKKPMCRSNKVQQIGYQYKKA
;
A
#
# COMPACT_ATOMS: atom_id res chain seq x y z
N MET A 1 -7.44 -12.12 4.43
CA MET A 1 -7.37 -10.72 3.95
C MET A 1 -8.75 -10.32 3.45
N PRO A 2 -9.13 -9.04 3.57
CA PRO A 2 -10.40 -8.53 3.04
C PRO A 2 -10.49 -8.71 1.51
N ILE A 3 -11.71 -8.90 0.99
CA ILE A 3 -11.96 -9.11 -0.45
C ILE A 3 -11.75 -7.78 -1.23
N GLU A 4 -11.89 -6.68 -0.51
CA GLU A 4 -11.75 -5.31 -0.98
C GLU A 4 -10.30 -4.96 -1.30
N GLN A 5 -9.33 -5.59 -0.62
CA GLN A 5 -7.91 -5.34 -0.81
C GLN A 5 -7.41 -5.93 -2.13
N ALA A 6 -7.05 -5.05 -3.07
CA ALA A 6 -6.44 -5.44 -4.35
C ALA A 6 -4.91 -5.44 -4.32
N GLY A 7 -4.29 -4.64 -3.45
CA GLY A 7 -2.83 -4.54 -3.35
C GLY A 7 -2.18 -5.83 -2.83
N PHE A 8 -1.08 -6.23 -3.47
CA PHE A 8 -0.27 -7.41 -3.11
C PHE A 8 -1.05 -8.73 -3.04
N ARG A 9 -2.17 -8.83 -3.77
CA ARG A 9 -2.98 -10.06 -3.86
C ARG A 9 -2.94 -10.60 -5.29
N LYS A 10 -2.65 -11.89 -5.41
CA LYS A 10 -2.66 -12.60 -6.70
C LYS A 10 -4.02 -12.42 -7.38
N GLU A 11 -4.01 -12.20 -8.69
CA GLU A 11 -5.20 -12.08 -9.55
C GLU A 11 -6.10 -10.86 -9.29
N LEU A 12 -5.74 -9.97 -8.35
CA LEU A 12 -6.45 -8.71 -8.16
C LEU A 12 -5.60 -7.52 -8.61
N GLY A 13 -6.22 -6.63 -9.38
CA GLY A 13 -5.59 -5.41 -9.88
C GLY A 13 -6.29 -4.14 -9.42
N THR A 14 -5.56 -3.04 -9.46
CA THR A 14 -6.11 -1.69 -9.20
C THR A 14 -7.16 -1.29 -10.25
N ARG A 15 -7.06 -1.82 -11.48
CA ARG A 15 -7.96 -1.49 -12.60
C ARG A 15 -9.43 -1.77 -12.27
N ASP A 16 -9.72 -2.93 -11.71
CA ASP A 16 -11.09 -3.33 -11.39
C ASP A 16 -11.68 -2.47 -10.28
N LYS A 17 -10.85 -2.10 -9.28
CA LYS A 17 -11.27 -1.20 -8.20
C LYS A 17 -11.53 0.22 -8.71
N ILE A 18 -10.74 0.73 -9.64
CA ILE A 18 -10.99 2.02 -10.31
C ILE A 18 -12.27 1.97 -11.13
N ALA A 19 -12.52 0.88 -11.87
CA ALA A 19 -13.74 0.71 -12.64
C ALA A 19 -14.99 0.72 -11.75
N ASN A 20 -14.94 0.00 -10.62
CA ASN A 20 -16.02 -0.02 -9.64
C ASN A 20 -16.32 1.36 -9.06
N VAL A 21 -15.28 2.14 -8.70
CA VAL A 21 -15.46 3.51 -8.21
C VAL A 21 -16.12 4.39 -9.28
N ARG A 22 -15.70 4.27 -10.55
CA ARG A 22 -16.32 5.00 -11.67
C ARG A 22 -17.79 4.67 -11.83
N TRP A 23 -18.16 3.39 -11.83
CA TRP A 23 -19.56 2.97 -11.91
C TRP A 23 -20.41 3.50 -10.74
N ILE A 24 -19.86 3.47 -9.52
CA ILE A 24 -20.53 4.01 -8.34
C ILE A 24 -20.75 5.52 -8.49
N MET A 25 -19.75 6.26 -8.95
CA MET A 25 -19.89 7.71 -9.23
C MET A 25 -20.95 8.00 -10.28
N GLU A 26 -20.97 7.25 -11.38
CA GLU A 26 -21.96 7.39 -12.46
C GLU A 26 -23.37 7.13 -11.95
N ARG A 27 -23.60 6.02 -11.24
CA ARG A 27 -24.90 5.67 -10.68
C ARG A 27 -25.42 6.72 -9.69
N THR A 28 -24.52 7.28 -8.88
CA THR A 28 -24.90 8.31 -7.91
C THR A 28 -25.25 9.63 -8.59
N ARG A 29 -24.54 9.99 -9.66
CA ARG A 29 -24.89 11.13 -10.52
C ARG A 29 -26.25 10.94 -11.18
N GLU A 30 -26.54 9.76 -11.73
CA GLU A 30 -27.85 9.42 -12.32
C GLU A 30 -28.99 9.53 -11.30
N SER A 31 -28.72 9.15 -10.04
CA SER A 31 -29.69 9.20 -8.96
C SER A 31 -29.83 10.58 -8.31
N ASN A 32 -29.11 11.59 -8.82
CA ASN A 32 -29.05 12.95 -8.27
C ASN A 32 -28.72 13.00 -6.76
N LYS A 33 -27.89 12.06 -6.29
CA LYS A 33 -27.45 11.97 -4.89
C LYS A 33 -26.06 12.57 -4.75
N LEU A 34 -25.77 13.15 -3.58
CA LEU A 34 -24.44 13.65 -3.26
C LEU A 34 -23.52 12.48 -2.87
N MET A 35 -22.31 12.47 -3.42
CA MET A 35 -21.24 11.53 -3.07
C MET A 35 -19.96 12.29 -2.73
N SER A 36 -19.27 11.83 -1.70
CA SER A 36 -17.91 12.26 -1.37
C SER A 36 -17.00 11.04 -1.34
N LEU A 37 -15.80 11.17 -1.92
CA LEU A 37 -14.77 10.15 -1.92
C LEU A 37 -13.54 10.69 -1.19
N CYS A 38 -13.06 9.94 -0.19
CA CYS A 38 -11.86 10.28 0.55
C CYS A 38 -10.74 9.31 0.17
N PHE A 39 -9.61 9.85 -0.26
CA PHE A 39 -8.39 9.09 -0.49
C PHE A 39 -7.45 9.30 0.70
N ILE A 40 -7.17 8.22 1.42
CA ILE A 40 -6.22 8.21 2.52
C ILE A 40 -4.91 7.64 2.00
N ASP A 41 -3.91 8.48 1.87
CA ASP A 41 -2.54 8.04 1.58
C ASP A 41 -1.69 8.11 2.85
N TYR A 42 -0.93 7.06 3.10
CA TYR A 42 -0.10 6.94 4.28
C TYR A 42 1.35 7.25 3.90
N PRO A 43 1.96 8.32 4.46
CA PRO A 43 3.34 8.64 4.17
C PRO A 43 4.22 7.56 4.79
N ILE A 44 4.72 6.66 3.94
CA ILE A 44 5.68 5.61 4.30
C ILE A 44 5.08 4.53 5.22
N VAL A 45 4.12 3.78 4.67
CA VAL A 45 3.41 2.66 5.36
C VAL A 45 4.37 1.66 6.01
N PHE A 46 5.52 1.36 5.40
CA PHE A 46 6.40 0.32 5.91
C PHE A 46 7.36 0.78 7.02
N ASP A 47 7.67 2.09 7.09
CA ASP A 47 8.52 2.64 8.16
C ASP A 47 7.71 3.18 9.36
N SER A 48 6.41 3.45 9.16
CA SER A 48 5.51 3.97 10.20
C SER A 48 4.82 2.89 11.05
N VAL A 49 4.84 1.62 10.62
CA VAL A 49 4.22 0.53 11.36
C VAL A 49 5.14 0.07 12.49
N GLU A 50 4.59 -0.04 13.70
CA GLU A 50 5.32 -0.62 14.84
C GLU A 50 5.70 -2.07 14.56
N HIS A 51 7.01 -2.33 14.52
CA HIS A 51 7.54 -3.64 14.17
C HIS A 51 7.13 -4.71 15.19
N LEU A 52 7.08 -4.40 16.48
CA LEU A 52 6.68 -5.34 17.53
C LEU A 52 5.27 -5.89 17.31
N GLU A 53 4.32 -4.99 17.05
CA GLU A 53 2.92 -5.34 16.73
C GLU A 53 2.82 -6.15 15.44
N THR A 54 3.67 -5.85 14.45
CA THR A 54 3.76 -6.65 13.22
C THR A 54 4.22 -8.08 13.51
N TRP A 55 5.20 -8.28 14.38
CA TRP A 55 5.69 -9.62 14.74
C TRP A 55 4.65 -10.40 15.55
N ASN A 56 3.97 -9.73 16.48
CA ASN A 56 2.87 -10.30 17.27
C ASN A 56 1.72 -10.77 16.37
N SER A 57 1.33 -9.94 15.39
CA SER A 57 0.30 -10.28 14.41
C SER A 57 0.68 -11.49 13.54
N LYS A 58 1.97 -11.66 13.19
CA LYS A 58 2.45 -12.81 12.43
C LYS A 58 2.44 -14.09 13.26
N ARG A 59 2.85 -14.01 14.54
CA ARG A 59 2.76 -15.14 15.48
C ARG A 59 1.32 -15.60 15.69
N SER A 60 0.39 -14.65 15.92
CA SER A 60 -1.03 -15.00 16.12
C SER A 60 -1.69 -15.63 14.89
N ARG A 61 -1.16 -15.36 13.68
CA ARG A 61 -1.58 -16.01 12.43
C ARG A 61 -0.89 -17.34 12.15
N GLY A 62 -0.08 -17.85 13.07
CA GLY A 62 0.57 -19.16 12.97
C GLY A 62 1.79 -19.20 12.06
N ILE A 63 2.40 -18.04 11.75
CA ILE A 63 3.65 -18.02 10.98
C ILE A 63 4.78 -18.54 11.87
N PRO A 64 5.57 -19.55 11.43
CA PRO A 64 6.66 -20.09 12.22
C PRO A 64 7.73 -19.04 12.59
N GLU A 65 8.29 -19.15 13.80
CA GLU A 65 9.22 -18.16 14.35
C GLU A 65 10.46 -17.95 13.47
N GLN A 66 10.94 -19.00 12.79
CA GLN A 66 12.07 -18.93 11.84
C GLN A 66 11.84 -17.92 10.71
N PHE A 67 10.61 -17.81 10.20
CA PHE A 67 10.27 -16.83 9.16
C PHE A 67 10.14 -15.43 9.72
N ILE A 68 9.64 -15.30 10.97
CA ILE A 68 9.55 -14.02 11.64
C ILE A 68 10.95 -13.47 11.93
N ALA A 69 11.87 -14.32 12.41
CA ALA A 69 13.28 -13.99 12.60
C ALA A 69 13.95 -13.52 11.30
N LEU A 70 13.77 -14.27 10.21
CA LEU A 70 14.29 -13.88 8.89
C LEU A 70 13.79 -12.50 8.45
N ILE A 71 12.49 -12.22 8.63
CA ILE A 71 11.94 -10.92 8.27
C ILE A 71 12.50 -9.82 9.19
N ARG A 72 12.64 -10.07 10.49
CA ARG A 72 13.27 -9.12 11.42
C ARG A 72 14.68 -8.77 10.99
N ASP A 73 15.47 -9.77 10.61
CA ASP A 73 16.83 -9.56 10.13
C ASP A 73 16.87 -8.68 8.87
N LEU A 74 15.94 -8.87 7.93
CA LEU A 74 15.82 -8.01 6.73
C LEU A 74 15.57 -6.53 7.07
N TYR A 75 14.78 -6.26 8.12
CA TYR A 75 14.51 -4.88 8.57
C TYR A 75 15.67 -4.30 9.39
N THR A 76 16.44 -5.13 10.11
CA THR A 76 17.60 -4.71 10.91
C THR A 76 18.88 -4.57 10.08
N SER A 77 19.03 -5.33 8.98
CA SER A 77 20.21 -5.33 8.10
C SER A 77 20.26 -4.14 7.13
N LYS A 78 19.99 -2.92 7.61
CA LYS A 78 19.94 -1.71 6.78
C LYS A 78 21.33 -1.32 6.27
N LYS A 79 21.68 -1.75 5.05
CA LYS A 79 22.43 -0.93 4.09
C LYS A 79 21.57 -0.76 2.84
N PRO A 80 20.88 0.39 2.66
CA PRO A 80 20.21 0.67 1.40
C PRO A 80 21.28 0.87 0.33
N MET A 81 21.49 -0.13 -0.52
CA MET A 81 22.35 0.03 -1.70
C MET A 81 21.45 0.19 -2.93
N CYS A 82 21.05 1.42 -3.19
CA CYS A 82 20.49 1.81 -4.47
C CYS A 82 21.63 2.05 -5.47
N ARG A 83 21.84 1.14 -6.43
CA ARG A 83 22.66 1.44 -7.61
C ARG A 83 21.87 2.38 -8.52
N SER A 84 22.13 3.68 -8.38
CA SER A 84 21.67 4.67 -9.35
C SER A 84 22.62 4.65 -10.55
N ASN A 85 22.16 4.11 -11.68
CA ASN A 85 22.74 4.49 -12.96
C ASN A 85 22.28 5.93 -13.20
N LYS A 86 23.21 6.88 -13.33
CA LYS A 86 22.90 8.29 -13.57
C LYS A 86 22.04 8.43 -14.85
N VAL A 87 20.72 8.42 -14.68
CA VAL A 87 19.78 8.93 -15.67
C VAL A 87 19.41 10.32 -15.18
N GLN A 88 19.72 11.32 -16.01
CA GLN A 88 19.46 12.74 -15.78
C GLN A 88 18.00 12.93 -15.32
N GLN A 89 17.80 13.47 -14.12
CA GLN A 89 16.47 13.87 -13.64
C GLN A 89 15.99 15.05 -14.48
N ILE A 90 15.00 14.83 -15.33
CA ILE A 90 14.13 15.90 -15.80
C ILE A 90 13.15 16.16 -14.65
N GLY A 91 13.34 17.28 -13.96
CA GLY A 91 12.56 17.65 -12.79
C GLY A 91 11.11 17.97 -13.14
N TYR A 92 10.18 17.15 -12.66
CA TYR A 92 8.78 17.56 -12.52
C TYR A 92 8.63 18.23 -11.16
N GLN A 93 8.38 19.54 -11.15
CA GLN A 93 8.03 20.27 -9.93
C GLN A 93 6.56 20.00 -9.59
N TYR A 94 6.32 19.29 -8.48
CA TYR A 94 5.00 19.25 -7.85
C TYR A 94 4.85 20.49 -6.97
N LYS A 95 3.91 21.37 -7.31
CA LYS A 95 3.47 22.46 -6.42
C LYS A 95 2.64 21.85 -5.29
N LYS A 96 3.11 22.01 -4.06
CA LYS A 96 2.31 21.82 -2.85
C LYS A 96 1.33 23.00 -2.76
N ALA A 97 0.04 22.71 -2.71
CA ALA A 97 -0.97 23.65 -2.23
C ALA A 97 -0.97 23.66 -0.70
#